data_AF-A0AA41U968-F1
#
_entry.id   AF-A0AA41U968-F1
#
_cell.length_a   1.000
_cell.length_b   1.000
_cell.length_c   1.000
_cell.angle_alpha   90.00
_cell.angle_beta   90.00
_cell.angle_gamma   90.00
#
_symmetry.space_group_name_H-M   'P 1'
#
loop_
_entity.id
_entity.type
_entity.pdbx_description
1 polymer ?
#
loop_
_entity_poly.entity_id
_entity_poly.type
_entity_poly.pdbx_seq_one_letter_code
_entity_poly.pdbx_strand_id
1 'polypeptide(L)'
;MTEQRDARVNADDVLEVLGLAAYTDLGAFSLVASQAAGAPGLAVRQRVAGLAAGVIVRQTAALALAARHGADAQAAMGPFDGLLDDFDARTVPMNWWEAVVKAYVGHAVAGDLCRTAAHGLPPEARDEVLAVLDGAELDAGLADLLADAVSGDSVLAARLALWGRRVVGEALGVAQRLLATRPQLTALVGAARTQLTAVPDAGAVASARVLASGAGGSGDGQAPEGVTAQAGGRPTSGGDAQAWMFSRLTAEHTRRMDRLGMAA
;
A
#
# COMPACT_ATOMS: atom_id res chain seq x y z
N MET A 1 -17.00 -7.60 28.93
CA MET A 1 -16.36 -6.25 28.84
C MET A 1 -15.13 -6.27 27.93
N THR A 2 -14.27 -7.29 27.99
CA THR A 2 -13.13 -7.47 27.07
C THR A 2 -13.55 -7.71 25.62
N GLU A 3 -14.50 -8.62 25.37
CA GLU A 3 -14.97 -8.96 24.01
C GLU A 3 -15.58 -7.77 23.24
N GLN A 4 -16.33 -6.91 23.94
CA GLN A 4 -16.92 -5.70 23.34
C GLN A 4 -15.88 -4.59 23.12
N ARG A 5 -14.80 -4.57 23.91
CA ARG A 5 -13.65 -3.68 23.70
C ARG A 5 -12.83 -4.14 22.49
N ASP A 6 -12.58 -5.44 22.37
CA ASP A 6 -11.82 -6.01 21.25
C ASP A 6 -12.59 -5.87 19.93
N ALA A 7 -13.91 -6.10 19.94
CA ALA A 7 -14.77 -5.84 18.78
C ALA A 7 -14.77 -4.36 18.36
N ARG A 8 -14.73 -3.43 19.33
CA ARG A 8 -14.65 -2.00 19.05
C ARG A 8 -13.28 -1.60 18.49
N VAL A 9 -12.19 -2.13 19.05
CA VAL A 9 -10.84 -1.92 18.52
C VAL A 9 -10.75 -2.43 17.08
N ASN A 10 -11.32 -3.60 16.79
CA ASN A 10 -11.38 -4.13 15.43
C ASN A 10 -12.18 -3.22 14.48
N ALA A 11 -13.29 -2.64 14.94
CA ALA A 11 -14.07 -1.70 14.14
C ALA A 11 -13.30 -0.40 13.88
N ASP A 12 -12.67 0.18 14.91
CA ASP A 12 -11.87 1.38 14.79
C ASP A 12 -10.69 1.14 13.81
N ASP A 13 -10.04 -0.02 13.86
CA ASP A 13 -8.93 -0.40 12.97
C ASP A 13 -9.36 -0.56 11.51
N VAL A 14 -10.54 -1.15 11.28
CA VAL A 14 -11.13 -1.22 9.94
C VAL A 14 -11.43 0.20 9.42
N LEU A 15 -12.00 1.06 10.25
CA LEU A 15 -12.32 2.45 9.89
C LEU A 15 -11.07 3.28 9.61
N GLU A 16 -9.97 3.05 10.32
CA GLU A 16 -8.68 3.70 10.08
C GLU A 16 -8.17 3.42 8.65
N VAL A 17 -8.23 2.16 8.20
CA VAL A 17 -7.80 1.77 6.85
C VAL A 17 -8.76 2.27 5.78
N LEU A 18 -10.07 2.08 5.98
CA LEU A 18 -11.08 2.45 4.98
C LEU A 18 -11.23 3.96 4.84
N GLY A 19 -11.10 4.71 5.92
CA GLY A 19 -11.12 6.16 5.90
C GLY A 19 -9.95 6.72 5.09
N LEU A 20 -8.74 6.19 5.31
CA LEU A 20 -7.55 6.57 4.54
C LEU A 20 -7.74 6.23 3.06
N ALA A 21 -8.17 5.00 2.77
CA ALA A 21 -8.40 4.55 1.39
C ALA A 21 -9.44 5.43 0.69
N ALA A 22 -10.61 5.64 1.30
CA ALA A 22 -11.67 6.45 0.73
C ALA A 22 -11.24 7.92 0.51
N TYR A 23 -10.48 8.50 1.44
CA TYR A 23 -9.96 9.85 1.28
C TYR A 23 -8.95 9.95 0.13
N THR A 24 -8.00 9.01 0.04
CA THR A 24 -7.02 8.98 -1.06
C THR A 24 -7.68 8.68 -2.41
N ASP A 25 -8.75 7.90 -2.44
CA ASP A 25 -9.56 7.68 -3.63
C ASP A 25 -10.30 8.94 -4.09
N LEU A 26 -10.75 9.80 -3.15
CA LEU A 26 -11.34 11.09 -3.50
C LEU A 26 -10.35 11.98 -4.26
N GLY A 27 -9.11 12.03 -3.77
CA GLY A 27 -8.01 12.76 -4.41
C GLY A 27 -7.64 12.15 -5.76
N ALA A 28 -7.52 10.82 -5.83
CA ALA A 28 -7.22 10.11 -7.07
C ALA A 28 -8.30 10.32 -8.13
N PHE A 29 -9.59 10.25 -7.77
CA PHE A 29 -10.70 10.57 -8.66
C PHE A 29 -10.57 11.99 -9.21
N SER A 30 -10.39 12.97 -8.33
CA SER A 30 -10.30 14.39 -8.72
C SER A 30 -9.16 14.61 -9.71
N LEU A 31 -7.99 14.01 -9.45
CA LEU A 31 -6.84 14.08 -10.33
C LEU A 31 -7.10 13.39 -11.68
N VAL A 32 -7.54 12.13 -11.69
CA VAL A 32 -7.76 11.37 -12.94
C VAL A 32 -8.88 11.97 -13.78
N ALA A 33 -10.02 12.33 -13.17
CA ALA A 33 -11.15 12.94 -13.86
C ALA A 33 -10.78 14.26 -14.53
N SER A 34 -9.96 15.10 -13.87
CA SER A 34 -9.50 16.37 -14.43
C SER A 34 -8.68 16.20 -15.72
N GLN A 35 -8.01 15.05 -15.89
CA GLN A 35 -7.20 14.76 -17.07
C GLN A 35 -8.02 14.33 -18.29
N ALA A 36 -9.28 13.90 -18.12
CA ALA A 36 -10.10 13.42 -19.24
C ALA A 36 -10.32 14.52 -20.31
N ALA A 37 -10.53 15.77 -19.91
CA ALA A 37 -10.78 16.88 -20.84
C ALA A 37 -9.57 17.15 -21.75
N GLY A 38 -8.36 17.12 -21.18
CA GLY A 38 -7.09 17.39 -21.87
C GLY A 38 -6.46 16.18 -22.56
N ALA A 39 -7.09 15.00 -22.50
CA ALA A 39 -6.56 13.77 -23.05
C ALA A 39 -6.38 13.83 -24.59
N PRO A 40 -5.28 13.27 -25.14
CA PRO A 40 -5.01 13.27 -26.58
C PRO A 40 -5.91 12.27 -27.31
N GLY A 41 -6.99 12.79 -27.89
CA GLY A 41 -7.93 12.02 -28.70
C GLY A 41 -9.03 11.33 -27.89
N LEU A 42 -10.05 10.85 -28.61
CA LEU A 42 -11.28 10.31 -28.01
C LEU A 42 -11.03 9.02 -27.23
N ALA A 43 -10.19 8.11 -27.75
CA ALA A 43 -9.92 6.83 -27.10
C ALA A 43 -9.26 7.01 -25.72
N VAL A 44 -8.25 7.87 -25.63
CA VAL A 44 -7.57 8.16 -24.35
C VAL A 44 -8.51 8.87 -23.38
N ARG A 45 -9.33 9.81 -23.87
CA ARG A 45 -10.37 10.47 -23.07
C ARG A 45 -11.34 9.46 -22.47
N GLN A 46 -11.86 8.54 -23.27
CA GLN A 46 -12.80 7.51 -22.81
C GLN A 46 -12.14 6.57 -21.78
N ARG A 47 -10.89 6.16 -22.03
CA ARG A 47 -10.10 5.34 -21.09
C ARG A 47 -9.96 6.05 -19.74
N VAL A 48 -9.46 7.29 -19.72
CA VAL A 48 -9.24 8.07 -18.49
C VAL A 48 -10.54 8.34 -17.74
N ALA A 49 -11.64 8.63 -18.45
CA ALA A 49 -12.96 8.77 -17.83
C ALA A 49 -13.44 7.47 -17.17
N GLY A 50 -13.23 6.32 -17.82
CA GLY A 50 -13.54 5.01 -17.25
C GLY A 50 -12.71 4.70 -16.00
N LEU A 51 -11.42 5.02 -16.01
CA LEU A 51 -10.54 4.86 -14.84
C LEU A 51 -11.01 5.72 -13.67
N ALA A 52 -11.37 6.99 -13.91
CA ALA A 52 -11.93 7.86 -12.88
C ALA A 52 -13.23 7.28 -12.28
N ALA A 53 -14.12 6.75 -13.12
CA ALA A 53 -15.35 6.11 -12.65
C ALA A 53 -15.06 4.89 -11.76
N GLY A 54 -14.06 4.06 -12.12
CA GLY A 54 -13.62 2.92 -11.32
C GLY A 54 -13.16 3.33 -9.91
N VAL A 55 -12.45 4.45 -9.77
CA VAL A 55 -12.04 4.99 -8.46
C VAL A 55 -13.25 5.30 -7.58
N ILE A 56 -14.29 5.93 -8.12
CA ILE A 56 -15.51 6.24 -7.35
C ILE A 56 -16.27 4.98 -6.97
N VAL A 57 -16.30 3.96 -7.83
CA VAL A 57 -16.88 2.66 -7.49
C VAL A 57 -16.17 2.06 -6.27
N ARG A 58 -14.84 2.05 -6.28
CA ARG A 58 -14.03 1.57 -5.16
C ARG A 58 -14.26 2.38 -3.88
N GLN A 59 -14.22 3.71 -3.97
CA GLN A 59 -14.50 4.59 -2.84
C GLN A 59 -15.87 4.32 -2.24
N THR A 60 -16.89 4.16 -3.10
CA THR A 60 -18.26 3.87 -2.65
C THR A 60 -18.33 2.55 -1.91
N ALA A 61 -17.62 1.52 -2.40
CA ALA A 61 -17.52 0.23 -1.70
C ALA A 61 -16.80 0.36 -0.35
N ALA A 62 -15.72 1.13 -0.27
CA ALA A 62 -15.00 1.40 0.99
C ALA A 62 -15.89 2.10 2.02
N LEU A 63 -16.64 3.11 1.59
CA LEU A 63 -17.58 3.84 2.45
C LEU A 63 -18.78 2.99 2.86
N ALA A 64 -19.28 2.11 1.98
CA ALA A 64 -20.34 1.16 2.32
C ALA A 64 -19.89 0.14 3.36
N LEU A 65 -18.64 -0.34 3.28
CA LEU A 65 -18.05 -1.18 4.31
C LEU A 65 -17.84 -0.38 5.62
N ALA A 66 -17.32 0.85 5.56
CA ALA A 66 -17.17 1.70 6.75
C ALA A 66 -18.51 1.95 7.47
N ALA A 67 -19.61 2.12 6.72
CA ALA A 67 -20.96 2.26 7.28
C ALA A 67 -21.41 1.04 8.08
N ARG A 68 -21.02 -0.18 7.66
CA ARG A 68 -21.28 -1.42 8.44
C ARG A 68 -20.48 -1.47 9.75
N HIS A 69 -19.37 -0.74 9.83
CA HIS A 69 -18.59 -0.54 11.05
C HIS A 69 -18.99 0.71 11.85
N GLY A 70 -20.08 1.39 11.45
CA GLY A 70 -20.70 2.45 12.24
C GLY A 70 -20.21 3.88 11.94
N ALA A 71 -19.47 4.09 10.84
CA ALA A 71 -19.08 5.43 10.40
C ALA A 71 -19.72 5.77 9.05
N ASP A 72 -20.34 6.95 8.96
CA ASP A 72 -20.71 7.51 7.67
C ASP A 72 -19.48 8.03 6.89
N ALA A 73 -19.71 8.52 5.68
CA ALA A 73 -18.64 9.00 4.80
C ALA A 73 -17.78 10.11 5.41
N GLN A 74 -18.40 11.06 6.12
CA GLN A 74 -17.68 12.20 6.70
C GLN A 74 -16.93 11.78 7.95
N ALA A 75 -17.53 10.91 8.78
CA ALA A 75 -16.88 10.35 9.95
C ALA A 75 -15.67 9.48 9.58
N ALA A 76 -15.75 8.70 8.49
CA ALA A 76 -14.65 7.86 8.03
C ALA A 76 -13.50 8.68 7.40
N MET A 77 -13.81 9.65 6.55
CA MET A 77 -12.79 10.40 5.80
C MET A 77 -12.26 11.65 6.54
N GLY A 78 -13.08 12.28 7.37
CA GLY A 78 -12.75 13.52 8.08
C GLY A 78 -11.42 13.50 8.85
N PRO A 79 -11.02 12.39 9.51
CA PRO A 79 -9.71 12.29 10.16
C PRO A 79 -8.49 12.46 9.25
N PHE A 80 -8.67 12.39 7.92
CA PHE A 80 -7.63 12.52 6.90
C PHE A 80 -7.76 13.81 6.10
N ASP A 81 -8.64 14.73 6.49
CA ASP A 81 -8.78 16.01 5.81
C ASP A 81 -7.46 16.81 5.77
N GLY A 82 -7.18 17.42 4.63
CA GLY A 82 -5.91 18.09 4.32
C GLY A 82 -4.69 17.17 4.14
N LEU A 83 -4.82 15.83 4.19
CA LEU A 83 -3.68 14.91 4.09
C LEU A 83 -2.87 15.09 2.79
N LEU A 84 -3.55 15.45 1.70
CA LEU A 84 -2.95 15.53 0.36
C LEU A 84 -2.50 16.95 -0.02
N ASP A 85 -2.88 17.99 0.73
CA ASP A 85 -2.63 19.40 0.38
C ASP A 85 -1.16 19.68 0.08
N ASP A 86 -0.30 19.21 0.99
CA ASP A 86 1.14 19.39 0.95
C ASP A 86 1.78 18.62 -0.22
N PHE A 87 1.26 17.42 -0.50
CA PHE A 87 1.67 16.62 -1.65
C PHE A 87 1.28 17.32 -2.94
N ASP A 88 0.05 17.83 -3.02
CA ASP A 88 -0.46 18.52 -4.20
C ASP A 88 0.30 19.81 -4.49
N ALA A 89 0.56 20.62 -3.46
CA ALA A 89 1.33 21.85 -3.59
C ALA A 89 2.77 21.60 -4.08
N ARG A 90 3.39 20.48 -3.69
CA ARG A 90 4.77 20.14 -4.08
C ARG A 90 4.87 19.33 -5.38
N THR A 91 3.75 18.84 -5.90
CA THR A 91 3.69 18.02 -7.12
C THR A 91 2.78 18.64 -8.18
N VAL A 92 2.99 19.91 -8.52
CA VAL A 92 2.29 20.57 -9.63
C VAL A 92 2.86 20.07 -10.97
N PRO A 93 2.07 19.36 -11.80
CA PRO A 93 2.55 18.88 -13.09
C PRO A 93 2.64 20.02 -14.11
N MET A 94 3.67 20.00 -14.96
CA MET A 94 3.84 21.00 -16.04
C MET A 94 3.09 20.62 -17.32
N ASN A 95 2.73 19.35 -17.48
CA ASN A 95 2.03 18.84 -18.65
C ASN A 95 1.14 17.64 -18.27
N TRP A 96 0.35 17.20 -19.24
CA TRP A 96 -0.63 16.13 -19.06
C TRP A 96 0.01 14.79 -18.64
N TRP A 97 1.14 14.40 -19.24
CA TRP A 97 1.81 13.15 -18.89
C TRP A 97 2.38 13.16 -17.46
N GLU A 98 2.89 14.30 -17.00
CA GLU A 98 3.28 14.45 -15.59
C GLU A 98 2.08 14.31 -14.64
N ALA A 99 0.90 14.81 -15.03
CA ALA A 99 -0.32 14.61 -14.25
C ALA A 99 -0.75 13.13 -14.20
N VAL A 100 -0.60 12.39 -15.31
CA VAL A 100 -0.85 10.94 -15.36
C VAL A 100 0.14 10.17 -14.48
N VAL A 101 1.42 10.51 -14.52
CA VAL A 101 2.43 9.92 -13.62
C VAL A 101 2.12 10.23 -12.16
N LYS A 102 1.69 11.46 -11.85
CA LYS A 102 1.27 11.84 -10.49
C LYS A 102 0.11 10.96 -10.01
N ALA A 103 -0.90 10.73 -10.86
CA ALA A 103 -2.03 9.87 -10.55
C ALA A 103 -1.59 8.43 -10.31
N TYR A 104 -0.79 7.87 -11.21
CA TYR A 104 -0.30 6.50 -11.13
C TYR A 104 0.54 6.27 -9.86
N VAL A 105 1.57 7.09 -9.64
CA VAL A 105 2.49 6.91 -8.50
C VAL A 105 1.80 7.23 -7.19
N GLY A 106 1.05 8.33 -7.12
CA GLY A 106 0.34 8.74 -5.91
C GLY A 106 -0.70 7.71 -5.47
N HIS A 107 -1.53 7.24 -6.40
CA HIS A 107 -2.51 6.20 -6.11
C HIS A 107 -1.84 4.89 -5.69
N ALA A 108 -0.81 4.45 -6.42
CA ALA A 108 -0.16 3.18 -6.15
C ALA A 108 0.50 3.15 -4.75
N VAL A 109 1.14 4.24 -4.33
CA VAL A 109 1.73 4.35 -2.98
C VAL A 109 0.64 4.34 -1.90
N ALA A 110 -0.44 5.11 -2.09
CA ALA A 110 -1.56 5.13 -1.15
C ALA A 110 -2.25 3.75 -1.03
N GLY A 111 -2.49 3.10 -2.17
CA GLY A 111 -3.09 1.76 -2.25
C GLY A 111 -2.21 0.70 -1.58
N ASP A 112 -0.90 0.73 -1.79
CA ASP A 112 0.02 -0.16 -1.09
C ASP A 112 0.05 0.06 0.41
N LEU A 113 -0.04 1.33 0.85
CA LEU A 113 -0.14 1.66 2.26
C LEU A 113 -1.39 1.07 2.89
N CYS A 114 -2.55 1.30 2.27
CA CYS A 114 -3.82 0.79 2.76
C CYS A 114 -3.88 -0.73 2.76
N ARG A 115 -3.47 -1.39 1.66
CA ARG A 115 -3.43 -2.87 1.57
C ARG A 115 -2.45 -3.47 2.57
N THR A 116 -1.27 -2.86 2.75
CA THR A 116 -0.31 -3.34 3.75
C THR A 116 -0.86 -3.17 5.17
N ALA A 117 -1.47 -2.03 5.49
CA ALA A 117 -2.11 -1.83 6.79
C ALA A 117 -3.28 -2.81 7.02
N ALA A 118 -4.06 -3.12 5.98
CA ALA A 118 -5.16 -4.09 6.05
C ALA A 118 -4.66 -5.50 6.46
N HIS A 119 -3.45 -5.89 6.06
CA HIS A 119 -2.84 -7.14 6.55
C HIS A 119 -2.59 -7.17 8.07
N GLY A 120 -2.66 -6.03 8.76
CA GLY A 120 -2.61 -5.96 10.22
C GLY A 120 -3.92 -6.33 10.90
N LEU A 121 -5.03 -6.37 10.15
CA LEU A 121 -6.36 -6.68 10.67
C LEU A 121 -6.53 -8.18 10.99
N PRO A 122 -7.51 -8.54 11.84
CA PRO A 122 -7.94 -9.93 12.00
C PRO A 122 -8.38 -10.55 10.65
N PRO A 123 -8.21 -11.87 10.43
CA PRO A 123 -8.40 -12.52 9.13
C PRO A 123 -9.73 -12.20 8.42
N GLU A 124 -10.85 -12.26 9.14
CA GLU A 124 -12.18 -12.01 8.56
C GLU A 124 -12.31 -10.57 8.04
N ALA A 125 -11.91 -9.59 8.86
CA ALA A 125 -11.95 -8.17 8.49
C ALA A 125 -10.91 -7.84 7.40
N ARG A 126 -9.72 -8.44 7.47
CA ARG A 126 -8.65 -8.27 6.48
C ARG A 126 -9.14 -8.64 5.09
N ASP A 127 -9.71 -9.83 4.93
CA ASP A 127 -10.06 -10.36 3.61
C ASP A 127 -11.19 -9.52 2.99
N GLU A 128 -12.14 -9.07 3.80
CA GLU A 128 -13.20 -8.16 3.36
C GLU A 128 -12.69 -6.77 2.97
N VAL A 129 -11.79 -6.18 3.77
CA VAL A 129 -11.17 -4.89 3.45
C VAL A 129 -10.32 -4.99 2.19
N LEU A 130 -9.48 -6.03 2.06
CA LEU A 130 -8.63 -6.22 0.87
C LEU A 130 -9.44 -6.38 -0.42
N ALA A 131 -10.59 -7.07 -0.36
CA ALA A 131 -11.48 -7.19 -1.51
C ALA A 131 -12.02 -5.83 -1.99
N VAL A 132 -12.27 -4.91 -1.05
CA VAL A 132 -12.72 -3.55 -1.36
C VAL A 132 -11.57 -2.64 -1.83
N LEU A 133 -10.35 -2.88 -1.36
CA LEU A 133 -9.16 -2.11 -1.76
C LEU A 133 -8.54 -2.55 -3.09
N ASP A 134 -9.19 -3.44 -3.83
CA ASP A 134 -8.72 -3.84 -5.16
C ASP A 134 -8.73 -2.63 -6.11
N GLY A 135 -7.58 -2.39 -6.73
CA GLY A 135 -7.32 -1.25 -7.60
C GLY A 135 -6.59 -1.63 -8.87
N ALA A 136 -6.56 -2.93 -9.21
CA ALA A 136 -5.78 -3.46 -10.31
C ALA A 136 -6.12 -2.77 -11.65
N GLU A 137 -7.39 -2.45 -11.89
CA GLU A 137 -7.82 -1.79 -13.12
C GLU A 137 -7.30 -0.36 -13.24
N LEU A 138 -7.25 0.41 -12.14
CA LEU A 138 -6.69 1.76 -12.18
C LEU A 138 -5.18 1.70 -12.44
N ASP A 139 -4.48 0.87 -11.68
CA ASP A 139 -3.02 0.72 -11.77
C ASP A 139 -2.61 0.26 -13.18
N ALA A 140 -3.22 -0.82 -13.69
CA ALA A 140 -2.97 -1.31 -15.05
C ALA A 140 -3.39 -0.27 -16.11
N GLY A 141 -4.54 0.35 -15.91
CA GLY A 141 -5.08 1.36 -16.81
C GLY A 141 -4.16 2.55 -17.04
N LEU A 142 -3.57 3.09 -15.97
CA LEU A 142 -2.61 4.19 -16.04
C LEU A 142 -1.23 3.70 -16.50
N ALA A 143 -0.83 2.49 -16.10
CA ALA A 143 0.44 1.90 -16.51
C ALA A 143 0.51 1.71 -18.03
N ASP A 144 -0.49 1.08 -18.68
CA ASP A 144 -0.38 0.89 -20.14
C ASP A 144 -0.45 2.23 -20.87
N LEU A 145 -1.24 3.19 -20.37
CA LEU A 145 -1.30 4.53 -20.94
C LEU A 145 0.08 5.22 -20.93
N LEU A 146 0.85 5.06 -19.85
CA LEU A 146 2.22 5.56 -19.76
C LEU A 146 3.18 4.75 -20.64
N ALA A 147 3.07 3.42 -20.66
CA ALA A 147 3.90 2.54 -21.48
C ALA A 147 3.75 2.87 -22.97
N ASP A 148 2.51 3.06 -23.45
CA ASP A 148 2.21 3.47 -24.83
C ASP A 148 2.88 4.81 -25.18
N ALA A 149 2.89 5.76 -24.24
CA ALA A 149 3.47 7.08 -24.45
C ALA A 149 5.00 7.05 -24.55
N VAL A 150 5.66 6.22 -23.73
CA VAL A 150 7.13 6.16 -23.66
C VAL A 150 7.75 5.18 -24.66
N SER A 151 6.97 4.26 -25.24
CA SER A 151 7.45 3.16 -26.10
C SER A 151 8.34 3.60 -27.27
N GLY A 152 8.22 4.83 -27.76
CA GLY A 152 9.03 5.39 -28.85
C GLY A 152 9.79 6.68 -28.52
N ASP A 153 9.74 7.15 -27.28
CA ASP A 153 10.29 8.46 -26.88
C ASP A 153 11.12 8.33 -25.59
N SER A 154 12.41 8.09 -25.76
CA SER A 154 13.36 7.95 -24.65
C SER A 154 13.58 9.25 -23.87
N VAL A 155 13.35 10.41 -24.49
CA VAL A 155 13.46 11.71 -23.83
C VAL A 155 12.27 11.92 -22.91
N LEU A 156 11.05 11.61 -23.39
CA LEU A 156 9.86 11.61 -22.55
C LEU A 156 10.00 10.61 -21.40
N ALA A 157 10.47 9.39 -21.67
CA ALA A 157 10.70 8.37 -20.65
C ALA A 157 11.61 8.88 -19.53
N ALA A 158 12.77 9.47 -19.89
CA ALA A 158 13.71 10.01 -18.90
C ALA A 158 13.13 11.16 -18.07
N ARG A 159 12.34 12.05 -18.71
CA ARG A 159 11.67 13.16 -18.02
C ARG A 159 10.60 12.67 -17.04
N LEU A 160 9.77 11.72 -17.48
CA LEU A 160 8.72 11.13 -16.65
C LEU A 160 9.31 10.29 -15.51
N ALA A 161 10.45 9.63 -15.71
CA ALA A 161 11.18 8.94 -14.64
C ALA A 161 11.67 9.93 -13.56
N LEU A 162 12.27 11.06 -13.95
CA LEU A 162 12.72 12.09 -12.99
C LEU A 162 11.53 12.69 -12.23
N TRP A 163 10.43 12.96 -12.93
CA TRP A 163 9.20 13.42 -12.30
C TRP A 163 8.63 12.36 -11.34
N GLY A 164 8.59 11.09 -11.75
CA GLY A 164 8.15 9.97 -10.92
C GLY A 164 8.95 9.85 -9.62
N ARG A 165 10.28 10.03 -9.67
CA ARG A 165 11.14 10.09 -8.47
C ARG A 165 10.76 11.23 -7.52
N ARG A 166 10.39 12.40 -8.03
CA ARG A 166 9.90 13.51 -7.20
C ARG A 166 8.56 13.15 -6.57
N VAL A 167 7.61 12.65 -7.36
CA VAL A 167 6.26 12.30 -6.89
C VAL A 167 6.34 11.22 -5.80
N VAL A 168 7.11 10.15 -6.00
CA VAL A 168 7.24 9.10 -4.99
C VAL A 168 7.90 9.63 -3.72
N GLY A 169 8.91 10.50 -3.82
CA GLY A 169 9.55 11.11 -2.66
C GLY A 169 8.55 11.90 -1.80
N GLU A 170 7.69 12.69 -2.44
CA GLU A 170 6.63 13.43 -1.75
C GLU A 170 5.55 12.52 -1.16
N ALA A 171 5.12 11.49 -1.90
CA ALA A 171 4.13 10.51 -1.43
C ALA A 171 4.66 9.70 -0.24
N LEU A 172 5.93 9.28 -0.27
CA LEU A 172 6.58 8.61 0.85
C LEU A 172 6.71 9.56 2.06
N GLY A 173 6.95 10.85 1.84
CA GLY A 173 6.93 11.87 2.90
C GLY A 173 5.56 12.00 3.56
N VAL A 174 4.46 11.90 2.80
CA VAL A 174 3.10 11.83 3.36
C VAL A 174 2.93 10.58 4.21
N ALA A 175 3.31 9.40 3.69
CA ALA A 175 3.20 8.14 4.42
C ALA A 175 4.01 8.15 5.74
N GLN A 176 5.23 8.70 5.72
CA GLN A 176 6.06 8.87 6.92
C GLN A 176 5.38 9.75 7.97
N ARG A 177 4.88 10.93 7.57
CA ARG A 177 4.16 11.83 8.49
C ARG A 177 2.91 11.16 9.05
N LEU A 178 2.14 10.47 8.20
CA LEU A 178 0.93 9.77 8.61
C LEU A 178 1.23 8.69 9.66
N LEU A 179 2.23 7.85 9.44
CA LEU A 179 2.64 6.84 10.41
C LEU A 179 3.22 7.47 11.69
N ALA A 180 3.89 8.60 11.60
CA ALA A 180 4.42 9.30 12.78
C ALA A 180 3.32 9.91 13.65
N THR A 181 2.22 10.38 13.05
CA THR A 181 1.14 11.07 13.76
C THR A 181 -0.06 10.19 14.09
N ARG A 182 -0.15 8.98 13.51
CA ARG A 182 -1.26 8.03 13.73
C ARG A 182 -0.77 6.72 14.33
N PRO A 183 -0.78 6.59 15.67
CA PRO A 183 -0.34 5.37 16.36
C PRO A 183 -1.11 4.12 15.96
N GLN A 184 -2.41 4.27 15.66
CA GLN A 184 -3.29 3.17 15.26
C GLN A 184 -2.85 2.56 13.91
N LEU A 185 -2.64 3.40 12.88
CA LEU A 185 -2.10 2.97 11.61
C LEU A 185 -0.71 2.33 11.75
N THR A 186 0.15 2.89 12.61
CA THR A 186 1.47 2.31 12.89
C THR A 186 1.39 0.94 13.55
N ALA A 187 0.42 0.73 14.45
CA ALA A 187 0.18 -0.57 15.07
C ALA A 187 -0.28 -1.61 14.03
N LEU A 188 -1.18 -1.23 13.12
CA LEU A 188 -1.63 -2.09 12.01
C LEU A 188 -0.48 -2.48 11.09
N VAL A 189 0.38 -1.53 10.71
CA VAL A 189 1.59 -1.80 9.93
C VAL A 189 2.56 -2.72 10.68
N GLY A 190 2.71 -2.54 12.00
CA GLY A 190 3.51 -3.43 12.85
C GLY A 190 2.99 -4.87 12.88
N ALA A 191 1.67 -5.04 12.98
CA ALA A 191 1.01 -6.34 12.92
C ALA A 191 1.15 -6.98 11.52
N ALA A 192 0.92 -6.19 10.46
CA ALA A 192 1.08 -6.62 9.07
C ALA A 192 2.50 -7.11 8.79
N ARG A 193 3.52 -6.41 9.30
CA ARG A 193 4.92 -6.83 9.19
C ARG A 193 5.09 -8.24 9.73
N THR A 194 4.66 -8.49 10.96
CA THR A 194 4.76 -9.81 11.59
C THR A 194 4.10 -10.88 10.74
N GLN A 195 2.88 -10.64 10.24
CA GLN A 195 2.15 -11.60 9.41
C GLN A 195 2.84 -11.87 8.06
N LEU A 196 3.33 -10.82 7.39
CA LEU A 196 3.90 -10.91 6.04
C LEU A 196 5.35 -11.42 6.03
N THR A 197 6.09 -11.25 7.14
CA THR A 197 7.44 -11.84 7.29
C THR A 197 7.42 -13.25 7.88
N ALA A 198 6.29 -13.67 8.48
CA ALA A 198 6.15 -15.00 9.07
C ALA A 198 5.95 -16.12 8.05
N VAL A 199 5.81 -15.81 6.74
CA VAL A 199 5.83 -16.81 5.68
C VAL A 199 7.26 -17.38 5.58
N PRO A 200 7.52 -18.62 6.04
CA PRO A 200 8.84 -19.20 5.94
C PRO A 200 9.12 -19.55 4.49
N ASP A 201 10.36 -19.34 4.05
CA ASP A 201 10.88 -19.93 2.82
C ASP A 201 10.59 -21.44 2.83
N ALA A 202 9.73 -21.90 1.90
CA ALA A 202 9.50 -23.33 1.66
C ALA A 202 10.81 -24.08 1.27
N GLY A 203 11.91 -23.36 1.02
CA GLY A 203 13.24 -23.90 0.76
C GLY A 203 14.03 -24.33 2.00
N ALA A 204 13.75 -23.81 3.20
CA ALA A 204 14.55 -24.12 4.40
C ALA A 204 14.25 -25.52 4.99
N VAL A 205 13.03 -26.03 4.79
CA VAL A 205 12.61 -27.35 5.29
C VAL A 205 13.24 -28.49 4.48
N ALA A 206 13.61 -28.24 3.21
CA ALA A 206 14.27 -29.22 2.36
C ALA A 206 15.74 -29.46 2.77
N SER A 207 16.47 -28.40 3.14
CA SER A 207 17.88 -28.51 3.59
C SER A 207 18.01 -29.23 4.94
N ALA A 208 17.05 -29.06 5.85
CA ALA A 208 17.03 -29.79 7.11
C ALA A 208 16.75 -31.31 6.91
N ARG A 209 15.95 -31.67 5.90
CA ARG A 209 15.61 -33.07 5.60
C ARG A 209 16.74 -33.82 4.88
N VAL A 210 17.55 -33.14 4.08
CA VAL A 210 18.75 -33.72 3.43
C VAL A 210 19.86 -34.02 4.46
N LEU A 211 20.01 -33.17 5.49
CA LEU A 211 20.98 -33.42 6.57
C LEU A 211 20.53 -34.53 7.54
N ALA A 212 19.23 -34.70 7.75
CA ALA A 212 18.69 -35.78 8.59
C ALA A 212 18.80 -37.18 7.96
N SER A 213 18.94 -37.29 6.63
CA SER A 213 19.13 -38.58 5.94
C SER A 213 20.58 -39.07 5.88
N GLY A 214 21.55 -38.32 6.43
CA GLY A 214 22.98 -38.56 6.24
C GLY A 214 23.80 -39.04 7.44
N ALA A 215 23.21 -39.33 8.60
CA ALA A 215 23.97 -39.68 9.81
C ALA A 215 23.48 -40.98 10.47
N GLY A 216 23.93 -42.11 9.92
CA GLY A 216 24.03 -43.37 10.67
C GLY A 216 25.42 -43.43 11.31
N GLY A 217 25.50 -43.28 12.64
CA GLY A 217 26.75 -43.37 13.38
C GLY A 217 26.53 -43.26 14.88
N SER A 218 26.63 -44.40 15.55
CA SER A 218 26.51 -44.60 17.00
C SER A 218 27.53 -43.77 17.79
N GLY A 219 27.10 -43.18 18.91
CA GLY A 219 27.99 -42.54 19.88
C GLY A 219 27.23 -42.02 21.09
N ASP A 220 27.37 -42.72 22.21
CA ASP A 220 26.93 -42.31 23.55
C ASP A 220 27.57 -40.97 23.97
N GLY A 221 26.80 -40.10 24.63
CA GLY A 221 27.38 -38.92 25.29
C GLY A 221 26.39 -37.83 25.71
N GLN A 222 26.01 -37.87 26.99
CA GLN A 222 25.71 -36.76 27.89
C GLN A 222 24.80 -35.60 27.41
N ALA A 223 23.61 -35.51 28.02
CA ALA A 223 22.74 -34.33 27.96
C ALA A 223 23.32 -33.14 28.75
N PRO A 224 23.19 -31.89 28.26
CA PRO A 224 23.21 -30.72 29.11
C PRO A 224 21.80 -30.15 29.32
N GLU A 225 21.56 -29.78 30.57
CA GLU A 225 20.36 -29.15 31.10
C GLU A 225 20.17 -27.71 30.58
N GLY A 226 18.90 -27.33 30.40
CA GLY A 226 18.40 -26.02 30.81
C GLY A 226 18.89 -24.78 30.06
N VAL A 227 18.44 -24.57 28.82
CA VAL A 227 18.23 -23.22 28.29
C VAL A 227 16.73 -23.00 28.21
N THR A 228 16.19 -22.32 29.21
CA THR A 228 14.86 -21.72 29.14
C THR A 228 14.85 -20.72 27.99
N ALA A 229 14.17 -21.08 26.90
CA ALA A 229 13.85 -20.18 25.82
C ALA A 229 12.96 -19.06 26.35
N GLN A 230 13.56 -17.92 26.70
CA GLN A 230 12.84 -16.72 27.04
C GLN A 230 12.34 -16.11 25.72
N ALA A 231 11.14 -16.51 25.31
CA ALA A 231 10.38 -15.86 24.24
C ALA A 231 9.88 -14.49 24.74
N GLY A 232 10.82 -13.57 24.97
CA GLY A 232 10.56 -12.16 25.23
C GLY A 232 10.67 -11.38 23.93
N GLY A 233 9.67 -11.47 23.05
CA GLY A 233 9.57 -10.59 21.90
C GLY A 233 9.50 -9.14 22.40
N ARG A 234 10.58 -8.36 22.19
CA ARG A 234 10.56 -6.91 22.44
C ARG A 234 9.33 -6.32 21.74
N PRO A 235 8.57 -5.41 22.37
CA PRO A 235 7.55 -4.67 21.66
C PRO A 235 8.21 -4.03 20.43
N THR A 236 7.68 -4.33 19.25
CA THR A 236 8.19 -3.78 18.00
C THR A 236 8.09 -2.27 18.11
N SER A 237 9.23 -1.58 18.10
CA SER A 237 9.21 -0.12 18.23
C SER A 237 8.47 0.45 17.02
N GLY A 238 7.65 1.50 17.21
CA GLY A 238 6.93 2.13 16.10
C GLY A 238 7.87 2.56 14.96
N GLY A 239 9.12 2.88 15.29
CA GLY A 239 10.17 3.18 14.30
C GLY A 239 10.54 2.00 13.40
N ASP A 240 10.52 0.76 13.90
CA ASP A 240 10.81 -0.44 13.08
C ASP A 240 9.70 -0.71 12.06
N ALA A 241 8.44 -0.50 12.45
CA ALA A 241 7.29 -0.63 11.56
C ALA A 241 7.32 0.41 10.44
N GLN A 242 7.63 1.67 10.79
CA GLN A 242 7.79 2.77 9.84
C GLN A 242 8.91 2.52 8.83
N ALA A 243 10.09 2.13 9.30
CA ALA A 243 11.24 1.84 8.44
C ALA A 243 10.94 0.69 7.48
N TRP A 244 10.37 -0.41 7.99
CA TRP A 244 9.94 -1.54 7.15
C TRP A 244 8.94 -1.12 6.07
N MET A 245 7.95 -0.31 6.45
CA MET A 245 6.92 0.13 5.51
C MET A 245 7.51 1.02 4.41
N PHE A 246 8.39 1.94 4.77
CA PHE A 246 9.08 2.79 3.81
C PHE A 246 9.91 1.97 2.81
N SER A 247 10.66 0.97 3.29
CA SER A 247 11.41 0.05 2.41
C SER A 247 10.49 -0.72 1.47
N ARG A 248 9.33 -1.19 1.95
CA ARG A 248 8.34 -1.93 1.14
C ARG A 248 7.76 -1.06 0.03
N LEU A 249 7.29 0.15 0.37
CA LEU A 249 6.73 1.10 -0.60
C LEU A 249 7.76 1.51 -1.67
N THR A 250 9.01 1.74 -1.25
CA THR A 250 10.12 2.05 -2.16
C THR A 250 10.36 0.91 -3.14
N ALA A 251 10.45 -0.33 -2.64
CA ALA A 251 10.70 -1.51 -3.47
C ALA A 251 9.56 -1.77 -4.48
N GLU A 252 8.30 -1.58 -4.08
CA GLU A 252 7.18 -1.74 -5.01
C GLU A 252 7.15 -0.61 -6.06
N HIS A 253 7.47 0.63 -5.69
CA HIS A 253 7.64 1.70 -6.68
C HIS A 253 8.75 1.39 -7.69
N THR A 254 9.93 0.92 -7.25
CA THR A 254 11.00 0.51 -8.16
C THR A 254 10.52 -0.55 -9.15
N ARG A 255 9.86 -1.61 -8.66
CA ARG A 255 9.29 -2.66 -9.51
C ARG A 255 8.29 -2.11 -10.54
N ARG A 256 7.43 -1.16 -10.15
CA ARG A 256 6.47 -0.51 -11.05
C ARG A 256 7.16 0.27 -12.15
N MET A 257 8.17 1.06 -11.82
CA MET A 257 8.88 1.90 -12.77
C MET A 257 9.71 1.06 -13.75
N ASP A 258 10.32 -0.03 -13.28
CA ASP A 258 11.04 -0.99 -14.12
C ASP A 258 10.11 -1.64 -15.15
N ARG A 259 8.88 -2.03 -14.76
CA ARG A 259 7.87 -2.57 -15.68
C ARG A 259 7.48 -1.60 -16.81
N LEU A 260 7.59 -0.29 -16.57
CA LEU A 260 7.28 0.76 -17.55
C LEU A 260 8.47 1.12 -18.44
N GLY A 261 9.63 0.49 -18.26
CA GLY A 261 10.86 0.89 -18.96
C GLY A 261 11.39 2.26 -18.51
N MET A 262 10.91 2.76 -17.37
CA MET A 262 11.31 4.03 -16.76
C MET A 262 12.18 3.76 -15.54
N ALA A 263 13.21 2.92 -15.69
CA ALA A 263 14.08 2.51 -14.58
C ALA A 263 14.65 3.74 -13.83
N ALA A 264 14.72 3.59 -12.51
CA ALA A 264 15.09 4.64 -11.56
C ALA A 264 16.53 5.14 -11.73
#